data_AF-A0A2E5CBE5-F1
#
_entry.id   AF-A0A2E5CBE5-F1
#
_cell.length_a   1.000
_cell.length_b   1.000
_cell.length_c   1.000
_cell.angle_alpha   90.00
_cell.angle_beta   90.00
_cell.angle_gamma   90.00
#
_symmetry.space_group_name_H-M   'P 1'
#
loop_
_entity.id
_entity.type
_entity.pdbx_description
1 polymer ?
#
loop_
_entity_poly.entity_id
_entity_poly.type
_entity_poly.pdbx_seq_one_letter_code
_entity_poly.pdbx_strand_id
1 'polypeptide(L)'
;MLKKIVILSIPFILASCASTNHKYMRGSVAMKLDNKTAHVCLGDNEVQPGDRILFYYNDCEQVDPEIGGLKGLCTLKKLGTGEVTKIHNSHYSTVRTDGSFKFKEGTLVQREKL
;
A
#
# COMPACT_ATOMS: atom_id res chain seq x y z
N MET A 1 17.52 18.56 -59.15
CA MET A 1 17.73 17.21 -58.60
C MET A 1 17.61 17.27 -57.08
N LEU A 2 16.42 16.96 -56.55
CA LEU A 2 16.12 17.09 -55.12
C LEU A 2 16.51 15.79 -54.41
N LYS A 3 17.52 15.85 -53.53
CA LYS A 3 18.00 14.72 -52.72
C LYS A 3 16.85 14.21 -51.85
N LYS A 4 16.48 12.93 -52.02
CA LYS A 4 15.55 12.22 -51.15
C LYS A 4 16.20 12.05 -49.77
N ILE A 5 15.78 12.83 -48.80
CA ILE A 5 16.13 12.62 -47.40
C ILE A 5 15.18 11.53 -46.89
N VAL A 6 15.68 10.30 -46.82
CA VAL A 6 14.98 9.19 -46.17
C VAL A 6 15.14 9.41 -44.67
N ILE A 7 14.10 9.98 -44.04
CA ILE A 7 14.01 10.08 -42.58
C ILE A 7 13.66 8.68 -42.08
N LEU A 8 14.67 7.92 -41.65
CA LEU A 8 14.51 6.66 -40.95
C LEU A 8 13.99 6.99 -39.54
N SER A 9 12.67 7.00 -39.37
CA SER A 9 12.01 7.18 -38.08
C SER A 9 12.31 5.96 -37.19
N ILE A 10 13.31 6.11 -36.31
CA ILE A 10 13.61 5.16 -35.24
C ILE A 10 12.39 5.13 -34.31
N PRO A 11 11.76 3.97 -34.06
CA PRO A 11 10.70 3.90 -33.07
C PRO A 11 11.30 4.19 -31.69
N PHE A 12 10.88 5.31 -31.10
CA PHE A 12 11.09 5.62 -29.70
C PHE A 12 10.37 4.57 -28.87
N ILE A 13 11.08 3.50 -28.50
CA ILE A 13 10.60 2.57 -27.48
C ILE A 13 10.73 3.32 -26.16
N LEU A 14 9.69 4.05 -25.81
CA LEU A 14 9.47 4.58 -24.46
C LEU A 14 9.27 3.37 -23.54
N ALA A 15 10.38 2.69 -23.20
CA ALA A 15 10.43 1.80 -22.06
C ALA A 15 10.29 2.68 -20.80
N SER A 16 9.04 3.07 -20.51
CA SER A 16 8.68 3.60 -19.21
C SER A 16 8.88 2.48 -18.19
N CYS A 17 10.08 2.41 -17.66
CA CYS A 17 10.41 1.71 -16.44
C CYS A 17 9.66 2.36 -15.27
N ALA A 18 8.38 1.98 -15.09
CA ALA A 18 7.68 1.92 -13.80
C ALA A 18 6.21 1.47 -14.00
N SER A 19 5.96 0.40 -14.77
CA SER A 19 4.81 -0.44 -14.43
C SER A 19 5.20 -1.25 -13.21
N THR A 20 5.34 -0.60 -12.05
CA THR A 20 5.38 -1.30 -10.78
C THR A 20 4.02 -1.93 -10.62
N ASN A 21 3.88 -3.18 -11.10
CA ASN A 21 2.97 -4.13 -10.47
C ASN A 21 3.36 -4.13 -8.99
N HIS A 22 2.66 -3.32 -8.18
CA HIS A 22 2.99 -3.09 -6.79
C HIS A 22 2.90 -4.44 -6.06
N LYS A 23 4.03 -5.16 -5.96
CA LYS A 23 4.17 -6.45 -5.28
C LYS A 23 3.74 -6.39 -3.80
N TYR A 24 3.52 -5.18 -3.30
CA TYR A 24 3.01 -4.85 -1.99
C TYR A 24 1.98 -3.72 -2.14
N MET A 25 0.71 -4.07 -2.31
CA MET A 25 -0.40 -3.12 -2.18
C MET A 25 -0.53 -2.76 -0.70
N ARG A 26 0.10 -1.64 -0.34
CA ARG A 26 0.16 -1.10 1.00
C ARG A 26 -0.73 0.13 1.05
N GLY A 27 -1.59 0.17 2.05
CA GLY A 27 -2.42 1.31 2.36
C GLY A 27 -2.31 1.68 3.83
N SER A 28 -3.25 2.52 4.26
CA SER A 28 -3.46 2.84 5.67
C SER A 28 -4.94 2.82 6.00
N VAL A 29 -5.28 2.74 7.28
CA VAL A 29 -6.62 3.08 7.77
C VAL A 29 -6.87 4.56 7.47
N ALA A 30 -7.84 4.82 6.59
CA ALA A 30 -8.30 6.16 6.25
C ALA A 30 -9.22 6.72 7.34
N MET A 31 -10.09 5.88 7.88
CA MET A 31 -11.04 6.25 8.92
C MET A 31 -11.41 5.03 9.76
N LYS A 32 -11.49 5.22 11.07
CA LYS A 32 -12.03 4.22 12.01
C LYS A 32 -13.54 4.44 12.17
N LEU A 33 -14.35 3.47 11.78
CA LEU A 33 -15.80 3.52 11.97
C LEU A 33 -16.19 3.09 13.39
N ASP A 34 -15.60 1.99 13.85
CA ASP A 34 -15.79 1.45 15.19
C ASP A 34 -14.54 0.64 15.62
N ASN A 35 -14.61 -0.10 16.72
CA ASN A 35 -13.47 -0.88 17.22
C ASN A 35 -13.09 -2.12 16.38
N LYS A 36 -13.93 -2.49 15.42
CA LYS A 36 -13.77 -3.65 14.54
C LYS A 36 -13.81 -3.28 13.06
N THR A 37 -14.29 -2.10 12.69
CA THR A 37 -14.52 -1.72 11.30
C THR A 37 -13.73 -0.46 10.92
N ALA A 38 -13.07 -0.51 9.75
CA ALA A 38 -12.28 0.59 9.20
C ALA A 38 -12.57 0.80 7.71
N HIS A 39 -12.41 2.04 7.25
CA HIS A 39 -12.11 2.30 5.84
C HIS A 39 -10.60 2.31 5.64
N VAL A 40 -10.13 1.65 4.59
CA VAL A 40 -8.71 1.55 4.26
C VAL A 40 -8.44 2.07 2.86
N CYS A 41 -7.25 2.64 2.64
CA CYS A 41 -6.76 3.10 1.35
C CYS A 41 -6.32 1.90 0.47
N LEU A 42 -7.25 1.00 0.18
CA LEU A 42 -7.09 -0.11 -0.76
C LEU A 42 -8.37 -0.19 -1.60
N GLY A 43 -8.26 0.03 -2.90
CA GLY A 43 -9.39 0.10 -3.84
C GLY A 43 -9.68 -1.19 -4.61
N ASP A 44 -10.59 -1.10 -5.58
CA ASP A 44 -11.02 -2.20 -6.47
C ASP A 44 -9.89 -2.89 -7.25
N ASN A 45 -8.84 -2.14 -7.60
CA ASN A 45 -7.66 -2.67 -8.29
C ASN A 45 -6.67 -3.36 -7.34
N GLU A 46 -6.90 -3.27 -6.03
CA GLU A 46 -5.96 -3.73 -5.01
C GLU A 46 -6.49 -4.88 -4.15
N VAL A 47 -7.80 -4.88 -3.90
CA VAL A 47 -8.48 -5.85 -3.04
C VAL A 47 -9.90 -6.14 -3.53
N GLN A 48 -10.42 -7.29 -3.12
CA GLN A 48 -11.81 -7.69 -3.34
C GLN A 48 -12.47 -8.18 -2.03
N PRO A 49 -13.81 -8.23 -1.94
CA PRO A 49 -14.48 -8.80 -0.77
C PRO A 49 -14.00 -10.23 -0.47
N GLY A 50 -13.75 -10.52 0.80
CA GLY A 50 -13.17 -11.78 1.27
C GLY A 50 -11.64 -11.78 1.37
N ASP A 51 -10.93 -10.80 0.79
CA ASP A 51 -9.48 -10.70 0.92
C ASP A 51 -9.08 -10.45 2.38
N ARG A 52 -8.01 -11.12 2.82
CA ARG A 52 -7.42 -10.92 4.14
C ARG A 52 -6.44 -9.76 4.13
N ILE A 53 -6.60 -8.86 5.10
CA ILE A 53 -5.81 -7.65 5.27
C ILE A 53 -5.02 -7.75 6.58
N LEU A 54 -3.72 -7.53 6.49
CA LEU A 54 -2.77 -7.49 7.60
C LEU A 54 -2.65 -6.05 8.10
N PHE A 55 -2.78 -5.85 9.41
CA PHE A 55 -2.58 -4.55 10.07
C PHE A 55 -1.21 -4.51 10.75
N TYR A 56 -0.53 -3.37 10.66
CA TYR A 56 0.82 -3.19 11.20
C TYR A 56 1.00 -1.92 12.02
N TYR A 57 1.96 -1.98 12.93
CA TYR A 57 2.54 -0.84 13.62
C TYR A 57 4.03 -0.71 13.26
N ASN A 58 4.51 0.53 13.12
CA ASN A 58 5.94 0.81 12.96
C ASN A 58 6.57 0.93 14.34
N ASP A 59 7.36 -0.06 14.71
CA ASP A 59 8.18 -0.04 15.92
C ASP A 59 9.55 0.53 15.59
N CYS A 60 9.73 1.81 15.88
CA CYS A 60 10.97 2.53 15.65
C CYS A 60 11.74 2.63 16.96
N GLU A 61 12.89 1.97 17.04
CA GLU A 61 13.83 2.18 18.14
C GLU A 61 14.26 3.66 18.16
N GLN A 62 14.42 4.23 19.36
CA GLN A 62 14.89 5.61 19.49
C GLN A 62 16.29 5.71 18.87
N VAL A 63 16.45 6.68 17.98
CA VAL A 63 17.73 6.96 17.33
C VAL A 63 18.69 7.45 18.41
N ASP A 64 19.81 6.77 18.57
CA ASP A 64 20.92 7.24 19.40
C ASP A 64 21.36 8.63 18.90
N PRO A 65 21.25 9.69 19.72
CA PRO A 65 21.59 11.05 19.31
C PRO A 65 23.07 11.24 18.96
N GLU A 66 23.96 10.32 19.35
CA GLU A 66 25.39 10.36 19.01
C GLU A 66 25.69 9.78 17.63
N ILE A 67 24.77 8.98 17.05
CA ILE A 67 24.94 8.36 15.74
C ILE A 67 24.21 9.22 14.69
N GLY A 68 24.92 10.16 14.08
CA GLY A 68 24.38 11.00 13.01
C GLY A 68 23.79 10.18 11.85
N GLY A 69 22.52 10.43 11.52
CA GLY A 69 21.81 9.85 10.38
C GLY A 69 20.45 9.23 10.74
N LEU A 70 19.56 9.06 9.76
CA LEU A 70 18.24 8.39 9.87
C LEU A 70 18.38 6.86 10.07
N LYS A 71 19.18 6.41 11.05
CA LYS A 71 19.34 4.99 11.39
C LYS A 71 18.36 4.51 12.46
N GLY A 72 17.16 5.10 12.53
CA GLY A 72 16.05 4.47 13.24
C GLY A 72 15.61 3.25 12.44
N LEU A 73 15.97 2.05 12.88
CA LEU A 73 15.50 0.80 12.28
C LEU A 73 14.02 0.61 12.66
N CYS A 74 13.12 1.27 11.93
CA CYS A 74 11.70 1.01 12.08
C CYS A 74 11.38 -0.39 11.55
N THR A 75 10.81 -1.24 12.40
CA THR A 75 10.36 -2.57 12.03
C THR A 75 8.83 -2.63 12.00
N LEU A 76 8.28 -3.29 10.98
CA LEU A 76 6.84 -3.52 10.88
C LEU A 76 6.45 -4.68 11.80
N LYS A 77 5.65 -4.39 12.82
CA LYS A 77 5.07 -5.40 13.72
C LYS A 77 3.61 -5.64 13.35
N LYS A 78 3.24 -6.90 13.11
CA LYS A 78 1.86 -7.29 12.82
C LYS A 78 0.99 -7.09 14.07
N LEU A 79 -0.09 -6.35 13.93
CA LEU A 79 -1.10 -6.14 14.98
C LEU A 79 -2.18 -7.23 14.93
N GLY A 80 -2.62 -7.59 13.73
CA GLY A 80 -3.69 -8.56 13.53
C GLY A 80 -4.17 -8.58 12.09
N THR A 81 -5.36 -9.11 11.87
CA THR A 81 -5.95 -9.24 10.54
C THR A 81 -7.42 -8.80 10.50
N GLY A 82 -7.89 -8.48 9.31
CA GLY A 82 -9.30 -8.30 8.99
C GLY A 82 -9.62 -8.83 7.61
N GLU A 83 -10.89 -8.75 7.24
CA GLU A 83 -11.40 -9.17 5.94
C GLU A 83 -12.08 -7.98 5.24
N VAL A 84 -11.85 -7.84 3.95
CA VAL A 84 -12.55 -6.84 3.13
C VAL A 84 -14.02 -7.24 3.02
N THR A 85 -14.91 -6.35 3.44
CA THR A 85 -16.36 -6.59 3.41
C THR A 85 -17.07 -5.81 2.31
N LYS A 86 -16.49 -4.69 1.83
CA LYS A 86 -17.08 -3.85 0.80
C LYS A 86 -16.01 -3.04 0.07
N ILE A 87 -16.14 -2.91 -1.25
CA ILE A 87 -15.38 -1.95 -2.06
C ILE A 87 -16.23 -0.68 -2.26
N HIS A 88 -15.65 0.50 -2.08
CA HIS A 88 -16.35 1.76 -2.33
C HIS A 88 -15.97 2.39 -3.66
N ASN A 89 -14.68 2.37 -4.02
CA ASN A 89 -14.15 2.91 -5.27
C ASN A 89 -12.69 2.46 -5.50
N SER A 90 -12.01 3.11 -6.45
CA SER A 90 -10.60 2.90 -6.80
C SER A 90 -9.58 3.20 -5.71
N HIS A 91 -10.00 3.75 -4.57
CA HIS A 91 -9.11 4.14 -3.47
C HIS A 91 -9.48 3.52 -2.13
N TYR A 92 -10.76 3.18 -1.92
CA TYR A 92 -11.26 2.84 -0.59
C TYR A 92 -12.09 1.56 -0.55
N SER A 93 -11.91 0.83 0.56
CA SER A 93 -12.71 -0.33 0.92
C SER A 93 -12.96 -0.37 2.44
N THR A 94 -13.98 -1.13 2.86
CA THR A 94 -14.26 -1.44 4.26
C THR A 94 -13.62 -2.76 4.66
N VAL A 95 -12.91 -2.77 5.78
CA VAL A 95 -12.33 -3.97 6.41
C VAL A 95 -12.95 -4.18 7.79
N ARG A 96 -13.30 -5.43 8.11
CA ARG A 96 -13.79 -5.85 9.43
C ARG A 96 -12.80 -6.80 10.10
N THR A 97 -12.46 -6.54 11.35
CA THR A 97 -11.60 -7.37 12.20
C THR A 97 -12.43 -8.14 13.22
N ASP A 98 -11.81 -9.07 13.94
CA ASP A 98 -12.44 -9.78 15.06
C ASP A 98 -12.50 -8.94 16.36
N GLY A 99 -11.71 -7.85 16.41
CA GLY A 99 -11.55 -6.98 17.58
C GLY A 99 -10.44 -7.42 18.55
N SER A 100 -9.57 -8.35 18.16
CA SER A 100 -8.44 -8.83 18.98
C SER A 100 -7.32 -7.81 19.17
N PHE A 101 -7.30 -6.73 18.37
CA PHE A 101 -6.28 -5.69 18.42
C PHE A 101 -6.90 -4.30 18.21
N LYS A 102 -6.15 -3.26 18.59
CA LYS A 102 -6.52 -1.86 18.38
C LYS A 102 -5.86 -1.31 17.13
N PHE A 103 -6.60 -0.50 16.38
CA PHE A 103 -6.10 0.27 15.23
C PHE A 103 -6.65 1.70 15.30
N LYS A 104 -6.01 2.60 14.54
CA LYS A 104 -6.37 4.01 14.41
C LYS A 104 -6.11 4.48 12.98
N GLU A 105 -6.51 5.71 12.67
CA GLU A 105 -6.14 6.37 11.43
C GLU A 105 -4.62 6.38 11.25
N GLY A 106 -4.17 6.11 10.02
CA GLY A 106 -2.76 5.95 9.69
C GLY A 106 -2.15 4.58 10.05
N THR A 107 -2.87 3.68 10.76
CA THR A 107 -2.41 2.29 10.92
C THR A 107 -2.18 1.66 9.55
N LEU A 108 -0.99 1.09 9.34
CA LEU A 108 -0.61 0.53 8.06
C LEU A 108 -1.36 -0.76 7.78
N VAL A 109 -1.76 -0.95 6.52
CA VAL A 109 -2.44 -2.16 6.08
C VAL A 109 -1.81 -2.72 4.80
N GLN A 110 -1.92 -4.02 4.62
CA GLN A 110 -1.46 -4.69 3.42
C GLN A 110 -2.34 -5.90 3.11
N ARG A 111 -2.61 -6.17 1.84
CA ARG A 111 -3.21 -7.46 1.45
C ARG A 111 -2.26 -8.61 1.81
N GLU A 112 -2.79 -9.65 2.45
CA GLU A 112 -2.08 -10.90 2.68
C GLU A 112 -1.75 -11.55 1.34
N LYS A 113 -0.48 -11.90 1.11
CA LYS A 113 -0.10 -12.56 -0.15
C LYS A 113 -0.67 -13.97 -0.15
N LEU A 114 -1.36 -14.31 -1.24
CA LEU A 114 -1.65 -15.69 -1.61
C LEU A 114 -0.36 -16.40 -2.03
#